data_AF-A0A4U3MBX7-F1
#
_entry.id   AF-A0A4U3MBX7-F1
#
_cell.length_a   1.000
_cell.length_b   1.000
_cell.length_c   1.000
_cell.angle_alpha   90.00
_cell.angle_beta   90.00
_cell.angle_gamma   90.00
#
_symmetry.space_group_name_H-M   'P 1'
#
loop_
_entity.id
_entity.type
_entity.pdbx_description
1 polymer ?
#
loop_
_entity_poly.entity_id
_entity_poly.type
_entity_poly.pdbx_seq_one_letter_code
_entity_poly.pdbx_strand_id
1 'polypeptide(L)' 'MSKKTIMLVCSAGMSTSLLVTKMQKAAFNQGLDAHIFAASASEA' A
#
# COMPACT_ATOMS: atom_id res chain seq x y z
N MET A 1 -9.84 1.49 -16.91
CA MET A 1 -9.75 0.91 -15.55
C MET A 1 -9.60 2.06 -14.56
N SER A 2 -10.37 2.08 -13.47
CA SER A 2 -10.24 3.15 -12.48
C SER A 2 -9.03 2.92 -11.60
N LYS A 3 -8.05 3.82 -11.68
CA LYS A 3 -6.88 3.84 -10.80
C LYS A 3 -7.34 3.96 -9.34
N LYS A 4 -6.96 3.01 -8.50
CA LYS A 4 -7.27 3.02 -7.06
C LYS A 4 -6.05 3.43 -6.26
N THR A 5 -6.24 4.22 -5.21
CA THR A 5 -5.16 4.58 -4.28
C THR A 5 -5.47 3.98 -2.92
N ILE A 6 -4.51 3.27 -2.34
CA ILE A 6 -4.63 2.57 -1.06
C ILE A 6 -3.50 3.07 -0.15
N MET A 7 -3.86 3.74 0.94
CA MET A 7 -2.93 4.19 1.96
C MET A 7 -3.06 3.31 3.20
N LEU A 8 -1.93 2.78 3.67
CA LEU A 8 -1.86 2.03 4.92
C LEU A 8 -1.23 2.92 6.00
N VAL A 9 -1.89 3.00 7.15
CA VAL A 9 -1.42 3.79 8.30
C VAL A 9 -1.11 2.85 9.45
N CYS A 10 0.09 2.97 10.02
CA CYS A 10 0.49 2.21 11.21
C CYS A 10 1.28 3.12 12.16
N SER A 11 1.12 2.94 13.48
CA SER A 11 1.86 3.71 14.48
C SER A 11 3.31 3.25 14.65
N ALA A 12 3.65 2.03 14.19
CA ALA A 12 4.99 1.44 14.28
C ALA A 12 5.54 1.17 12.86
N GLY A 13 6.30 2.12 12.32
CA GLY A 13 6.64 2.25 10.89
C GLY A 13 7.43 1.15 10.18
N MET A 14 7.63 -0.04 10.75
CA MET A 14 8.44 -1.11 10.11
C MET A 14 7.63 -2.31 9.58
N SER A 15 6.51 -2.69 10.19
CA SER A 15 5.73 -3.87 9.75
C SER A 15 4.92 -3.62 8.48
N THR A 16 4.58 -2.38 8.19
CA THR A 16 3.73 -1.98 7.06
C THR A 16 4.45 -2.06 5.71
N SER A 17 5.77 -1.88 5.68
CA SER A 17 6.55 -1.88 4.42
C SER A 17 6.49 -3.23 3.70
N LEU A 18 6.61 -4.33 4.45
CA LEU A 18 6.53 -5.68 3.87
C LEU A 18 5.13 -5.98 3.31
N LEU A 19 4.09 -5.49 3.97
CA LEU A 19 2.71 -5.65 3.52
C LEU A 19 2.47 -4.86 2.22
N VAL A 20 2.92 -3.61 2.14
CA VAL A 20 2.84 -2.79 0.93
C VAL A 20 3.50 -3.49 -0.26
N THR A 21 4.72 -4.01 -0.11
CA THR A 21 5.41 -4.73 -1.19
C THR A 21 4.62 -5.96 -1.68
N LYS A 22 4.03 -6.73 -0.76
CA LYS A 22 3.20 -7.90 -1.12
C LYS A 22 1.91 -7.48 -1.84
N MET A 23 1.28 -6.40 -1.39
CA MET A 23 0.06 -5.87 -2.01
C MET A 23 0.32 -5.32 -3.42
N GLN A 24 1.44 -4.61 -3.64
CA GLN A 24 1.84 -4.14 -4.98
C GLN A 24 2.04 -5.31 -5.94
N LYS A 25 2.72 -6.38 -5.49
CA LYS A 25 2.90 -7.60 -6.28
C LYS A 25 1.57 -8.29 -6.60
N ALA A 26 0.66 -8.37 -5.63
CA ALA A 26 -0.67 -8.95 -5.83
C ALA A 26 -1.51 -8.13 -6.83
N ALA A 27 -1.49 -6.80 -6.73
CA ALA A 27 -2.18 -5.91 -7.66
C ALA A 27 -1.65 -6.06 -9.09
N PHE A 28 -0.33 -6.10 -9.27
CA PHE A 28 0.30 -6.36 -10.56
C PHE A 28 -0.15 -7.71 -11.15
N ASN A 29 -0.11 -8.79 -10.36
CA ASN A 29 -0.52 -10.12 -10.81
C ASN A 29 -2.02 -10.21 -11.17
N GLN A 30 -2.86 -9.35 -10.60
CA GLN A 30 -4.29 -9.29 -10.87
C GLN A 30 -4.64 -8.29 -11.99
N GLY A 31 -3.66 -7.60 -12.58
CA GLY A 31 -3.89 -6.55 -13.57
C GLY A 31 -4.63 -5.34 -13.00
N LEU A 32 -4.52 -5.10 -11.70
CA LEU A 32 -5.13 -3.97 -11.00
C LEU A 32 -4.21 -2.75 -11.07
N ASP A 33 -4.73 -1.64 -11.60
CA ASP A 33 -4.07 -0.34 -11.50
C ASP A 33 -4.32 0.27 -10.11
N ALA A 34 -3.43 -0.05 -9.17
CA ALA A 34 -3.48 0.41 -7.79
C ALA A 34 -2.17 1.04 -7.33
N HIS A 35 -2.24 2.25 -6.79
CA HIS A 35 -1.14 2.93 -6.10
C HIS A 35 -1.23 2.63 -4.60
N ILE A 36 -0.23 1.93 -4.05
CA ILE A 36 -0.24 1.44 -2.67
C ILE A 36 0.99 1.94 -1.94
N PHE A 37 0.80 2.64 -0.83
CA PHE A 37 1.87 3.19 -0.01
C PHE A 37 1.51 3.18 1.48
N ALA A 38 2.51 3.37 2.33
CA ALA A 38 2.34 3.50 3.77
C ALA A 38 2.71 4.91 4.22
N ALA A 39 2.00 5.41 5.23
CA ALA A 39 2.34 6.62 5.97
C ALA A 39 2.34 6.31 7.48
N SER A 40 3.13 7.05 8.25
CA SER A 40 2.99 7.00 9.70
C SER A 40 1.68 7.66 10.12
N ALA A 41 1.13 7.29 11.29
CA ALA A 41 -0.08 7.94 11.82
C ALA A 41 0.10 9.45 12.04
N SER A 42 1.33 9.93 12.15
CA SER A 42 1.64 11.36 12.29
C SER A 42 1.70 12.10 10.95
N GLU A 43 1.84 11.38 9.83
CA GLU A 43 1.99 11.92 8.47
C GLU A 43 0.75 11.67 7.58
N ALA A 44 -0.26 10.99 8.12
CA ALA A 44 -1.53 10.68 7.46
C ALA A 44 -2.62 11.72 7.80
#